data_AF-A0A2H9NUK5-F1
#
_entry.id   AF-A0A2H9NUK5-F1
#
_cell.length_a   1.000
_cell.length_b   1.000
_cell.length_c   1.000
_cell.angle_alpha   90.00
_cell.angle_beta   90.00
_cell.angle_gamma   90.00
#
_symmetry.space_group_name_H-M   'P 1'
#
loop_
_entity.id
_entity.type
_entity.pdbx_description
1 polymer ?
#
loop_
_entity_poly.entity_id
_entity_poly.type
_entity_poly.pdbx_seq_one_letter_code
_entity_poly.pdbx_strand_id
1 'polypeptide(L)'
;MFWADQLARKIVSRDSFHYLDKPVPKLKQFRVKTSASLSGVLHIGRLSDTIRGDSVFKALEDAGVKAELIWVAENMDPLRKVPEGVPASYKEHIGMPVTDVPDPWGCHASYAEHFTAVYFEVVDDFVSTPMKKYSMREEYKKGNL
;
A
#
# COMPACT_ATOMS: atom_id res chain seq x y z
N MET A 1 20.10 16.23 9.44
CA MET A 1 19.75 14.80 9.32
C MET A 1 18.26 14.69 9.53
N PHE A 2 17.53 14.26 8.52
CA PHE A 2 16.08 14.18 8.51
C PHE A 2 15.62 12.92 9.28
N TRP A 3 14.33 12.83 9.61
CA TRP A 3 13.80 11.67 10.37
C TRP A 3 13.94 10.36 9.61
N ALA A 4 13.83 10.40 8.27
CA ALA A 4 13.97 9.22 7.42
C ALA A 4 15.39 8.66 7.44
N ASP A 5 16.42 9.53 7.42
CA ASP A 5 17.83 9.13 7.54
C ASP A 5 18.11 8.43 8.87
N GLN A 6 17.55 8.97 9.96
CA GLN A 6 17.70 8.38 11.29
C GLN A 6 17.05 6.99 11.35
N LEU A 7 15.88 6.83 10.72
CA LEU A 7 15.19 5.55 10.65
C LEU A 7 15.94 4.55 9.77
N ALA A 8 16.42 4.97 8.60
CA ALA A 8 17.23 4.12 7.71
C ALA A 8 18.48 3.61 8.41
N ARG A 9 19.21 4.47 9.13
CA ARG A 9 20.37 4.05 9.94
C ARG A 9 20.00 3.01 10.98
N LYS A 10 18.91 3.21 11.73
CA LYS A 10 18.41 2.24 12.71
C LYS A 10 18.03 0.92 12.06
N ILE A 11 17.46 0.93 10.85
CA ILE A 11 17.10 -0.29 10.10
C ILE A 11 18.36 -1.04 9.68
N VAL A 12 19.35 -0.33 9.12
CA VAL A 12 20.60 -0.92 8.60
C VAL A 12 21.48 -1.45 9.73
N SER A 13 21.56 -0.76 10.86
CA SER A 13 22.38 -1.16 12.02
C SER A 13 21.68 -2.15 12.96
N ARG A 14 20.56 -2.76 12.54
CA ARG A 14 19.78 -3.63 13.41
C ARG A 14 20.32 -5.06 13.40
N ASP A 15 20.85 -5.48 14.55
CA ASP A 15 21.43 -6.82 14.70
C ASP A 15 20.45 -7.87 15.21
N SER A 16 19.38 -7.47 15.91
CA SER A 16 18.35 -8.38 16.44
C SER A 16 16.94 -7.89 16.14
N PHE A 17 15.99 -8.83 16.06
CA PHE A 17 14.58 -8.48 15.91
C PHE A 17 14.08 -7.75 17.16
N HIS A 18 13.18 -6.79 16.99
CA HIS A 18 12.75 -5.92 18.09
C HIS A 18 11.99 -6.65 19.21
N TYR A 19 11.35 -7.78 18.88
CA TYR A 19 10.53 -8.58 19.80
C TYR A 19 10.95 -10.05 19.87
N LEU A 20 12.07 -10.41 19.24
CA LEU A 20 12.60 -11.77 19.25
C LEU A 20 14.10 -11.67 19.53
N ASP A 21 14.60 -12.44 20.49
CA ASP A 21 16.04 -12.59 20.77
C ASP A 21 16.75 -13.41 19.68
N LYS A 22 16.45 -13.09 18.43
CA LYS A 22 16.99 -13.72 17.23
C LYS A 22 17.77 -12.66 16.45
N PRO A 23 18.95 -13.02 15.92
CA PRO A 23 19.69 -12.11 15.07
C PRO A 23 18.93 -11.86 13.76
N VAL A 24 19.00 -10.64 13.25
CA VAL A 24 18.51 -10.32 11.91
C VAL A 24 19.52 -10.88 10.90
N PRO A 25 19.10 -11.74 9.97
CA PRO A 25 20.02 -12.24 8.95
C PRO A 25 20.49 -11.07 8.08
N LYS A 26 21.71 -11.17 7.56
CA LYS A 26 22.23 -10.17 6.61
C LYS A 26 21.34 -10.18 5.35
N LEU A 27 20.57 -9.12 5.17
CA LEU A 27 19.65 -8.98 4.05
C LEU A 27 20.41 -8.53 2.80
N LYS A 28 20.09 -9.13 1.64
CA LYS A 28 20.62 -8.69 0.34
C LYS A 28 19.90 -7.45 -0.20
N GLN A 29 18.67 -7.23 0.26
CA GLN A 29 17.79 -6.15 -0.18
C GLN A 29 16.74 -5.89 0.90
N PHE A 30 16.44 -4.61 1.14
CA PHE A 30 15.36 -4.15 1.99
C PHE A 30 14.08 -3.95 1.18
N ARG A 31 12.92 -4.10 1.82
CA ARG A 31 11.63 -3.80 1.21
C ARG A 31 10.87 -2.85 2.11
N VAL A 32 10.41 -1.75 1.53
CA VAL A 32 9.49 -0.83 2.19
C VAL A 32 8.10 -1.11 1.64
N LYS A 33 7.19 -1.59 2.49
CA LYS A 33 5.80 -1.84 2.13
C LYS A 33 4.96 -0.63 2.53
N THR A 34 4.13 -0.19 1.60
CA THR A 34 2.99 0.71 1.81
C THR A 34 1.73 -0.02 1.36
N SER A 35 0.56 0.36 1.86
CA SER A 35 -0.70 -0.25 1.41
C SER A 35 -1.91 0.65 1.63
N ALA A 36 -2.97 0.38 0.88
CA ALA A 36 -4.25 1.05 1.08
C ALA A 36 -5.40 0.06 0.95
N SER A 37 -6.34 0.13 1.89
CA SER A 37 -7.67 -0.45 1.72
C SER A 37 -8.50 0.44 0.81
N LEU A 38 -9.19 -0.17 -0.14
CA LEU A 38 -10.00 0.53 -1.14
C LEU A 38 -11.49 0.53 -0.78
N SER A 39 -11.85 0.05 0.41
CA SER A 39 -13.24 -0.09 0.88
C SER A 39 -13.94 1.20 1.34
N GLY A 40 -13.31 2.36 1.15
CA GLY A 40 -13.86 3.65 1.56
C GLY A 40 -13.17 4.84 0.91
N VAL A 41 -13.66 6.05 1.22
CA VAL A 41 -13.20 7.32 0.65
C VAL A 41 -11.68 7.46 0.77
N LEU A 42 -11.04 7.87 -0.33
CA LEU A 42 -9.62 8.22 -0.33
C LEU A 42 -9.40 9.46 0.54
N HIS A 43 -8.46 9.39 1.46
CA HIS A 43 -8.13 10.50 2.36
C HIS A 43 -6.61 10.69 2.44
N ILE A 44 -6.19 11.88 2.88
CA ILE A 44 -4.78 12.29 2.96
C ILE A 44 -3.90 11.33 3.79
N GLY A 45 -4.50 10.59 4.72
CA GLY A 45 -3.79 9.59 5.52
C GLY A 45 -3.19 8.45 4.67
N ARG A 46 -3.87 8.03 3.60
CA ARG A 46 -3.35 7.00 2.68
C ARG A 46 -2.15 7.52 1.90
N LEU A 47 -2.28 8.74 1.36
CA LEU A 47 -1.17 9.41 0.68
C LEU A 47 0.04 9.61 1.61
N SER A 48 -0.22 10.01 2.87
CA SER A 48 0.83 10.19 3.89
C SER A 48 1.61 8.90 4.16
N ASP A 49 0.96 7.73 4.17
CA ASP A 49 1.64 6.43 4.29
C ASP A 49 2.60 6.21 3.11
N THR A 50 2.13 6.42 1.88
CA THR A 50 2.98 6.25 0.69
C THR A 50 4.14 7.24 0.64
N ILE A 51 3.91 8.52 0.96
CA ILE A 51 4.99 9.53 1.03
C ILE A 51 6.03 9.19 2.09
N ARG A 52 5.61 8.68 3.26
CA ARG A 52 6.53 8.25 4.32
C ARG A 52 7.32 7.03 3.89
N GLY A 53 6.68 6.05 3.25
CA GLY A 53 7.35 4.89 2.67
C GLY A 53 8.40 5.28 1.64
N ASP A 54 8.05 6.18 0.71
CA ASP A 54 8.98 6.74 -0.28
C ASP A 54 10.18 7.44 0.38
N SER A 55 9.92 8.26 1.40
CA SER A 55 10.98 8.95 2.15
C SER A 55 11.98 7.98 2.80
N VAL A 56 11.48 6.88 3.39
CA VAL A 56 12.33 5.84 3.99
C VAL A 56 13.07 5.04 2.92
N PHE A 57 12.42 4.74 1.80
CA PHE A 57 13.06 4.06 0.67
C PHE A 57 14.26 4.88 0.15
N LYS A 58 14.07 6.19 -0.10
CA LYS A 58 15.14 7.09 -0.54
C LYS A 58 16.28 7.15 0.48
N ALA A 59 15.95 7.26 1.77
CA ALA A 59 16.96 7.27 2.83
C ALA A 59 17.75 5.95 2.95
N LEU A 60 17.16 4.80 2.59
CA LEU A 60 17.87 3.51 2.53
C LEU A 60 18.82 3.46 1.33
N GLU A 61 18.39 3.93 0.17
CA GLU A 61 19.24 4.03 -1.03
C GLU A 61 20.43 5.00 -0.77
N ASP A 62 20.17 6.15 -0.15
CA ASP A 62 21.21 7.12 0.24
C ASP A 62 22.20 6.55 1.28
N ALA A 63 21.75 5.58 2.10
CA ALA A 63 22.61 4.84 3.03
C ALA A 63 23.45 3.73 2.34
N GLY A 64 23.33 3.57 1.02
CA GLY A 64 24.12 2.63 0.23
C GLY A 64 23.63 1.18 0.27
N VAL A 65 22.39 0.94 0.72
CA VAL A 65 21.77 -0.40 0.71
C VAL A 65 20.71 -0.50 -0.38
N LYS A 66 20.56 -1.69 -0.97
CA LYS A 66 19.50 -1.94 -1.96
C LYS A 66 18.15 -1.98 -1.27
N ALA A 67 17.18 -1.23 -1.80
CA ALA A 67 15.80 -1.24 -1.37
C ALA A 67 14.82 -1.51 -2.53
N GLU A 68 13.58 -1.83 -2.21
CA GLU A 68 12.45 -1.91 -3.14
C GLU A 68 11.24 -1.29 -2.45
N LEU A 69 10.56 -0.35 -3.12
CA LEU A 69 9.29 0.20 -2.66
C LEU A 69 8.14 -0.62 -3.24
N ILE A 70 7.31 -1.14 -2.34
CA ILE A 70 6.18 -1.98 -2.67
C ILE A 70 4.90 -1.28 -2.22
N TRP A 71 3.89 -1.30 -3.07
CA TRP A 71 2.53 -0.89 -2.73
C TRP A 71 1.57 -2.06 -2.89
N VAL A 72 0.73 -2.29 -1.89
CA VAL A 72 -0.25 -3.38 -1.89
C VAL A 72 -1.68 -2.81 -1.83
N ALA A 73 -2.50 -3.20 -2.81
CA ALA A 73 -3.93 -3.00 -2.77
C ALA A 73 -4.58 -4.02 -1.83
N GLU A 74 -5.07 -3.58 -0.68
CA GLU A 74 -5.86 -4.40 0.25
C GLU A 74 -7.31 -4.48 -0.27
N ASN A 75 -7.47 -5.09 -1.45
CA ASN A 75 -8.69 -5.07 -2.27
C ASN A 75 -9.59 -6.31 -2.09
N MET A 76 -9.26 -7.15 -1.11
CA MET A 76 -10.10 -8.24 -0.62
C MET A 76 -10.94 -7.82 0.58
N ASP A 77 -10.69 -6.62 1.13
CA ASP A 77 -11.48 -6.09 2.22
C ASP A 77 -12.96 -5.96 1.82
N PRO A 78 -13.89 -6.31 2.71
CA PRO A 78 -15.31 -6.16 2.44
C PRO A 78 -15.69 -4.67 2.41
N LEU A 79 -16.62 -4.31 1.52
CA LEU A 79 -17.27 -3.00 1.56
C LEU A 79 -18.03 -2.86 2.88
N ARG A 80 -17.52 -2.03 3.80
CA ARG A 80 -18.08 -1.91 5.17
C ARG A 80 -19.29 -0.97 5.24
N LYS A 81 -19.30 0.05 4.40
CA LYS A 81 -20.36 1.06 4.28
C LYS A 81 -20.32 1.64 2.88
N VAL A 82 -21.45 2.19 2.41
CA VAL A 82 -21.48 2.96 1.16
C VAL A 82 -20.79 4.30 1.39
N PRO A 83 -19.72 4.63 0.66
CA PRO A 83 -19.01 5.89 0.83
C PRO A 83 -19.79 7.08 0.25
N GLU A 84 -19.41 8.28 0.66
CA GLU A 84 -19.96 9.50 0.09
C GLU A 84 -19.62 9.58 -1.42
N GLY A 85 -20.59 10.00 -2.23
CA GLY A 85 -20.47 10.02 -3.70
C GLY A 85 -20.85 8.71 -4.40
N VAL A 86 -21.03 7.60 -3.67
CA VAL A 86 -21.48 6.32 -4.23
C VAL A 86 -23.01 6.18 -4.08
N PRO A 87 -23.74 5.68 -5.10
CA PRO A 87 -25.19 5.53 -5.04
C PRO A 87 -25.66 4.66 -3.85
N ALA A 88 -26.76 5.05 -3.22
CA ALA A 88 -27.30 4.34 -2.04
C ALA A 88 -27.72 2.89 -2.32
N SER A 89 -27.93 2.51 -3.59
CA SER A 89 -28.21 1.13 -4.01
C SER A 89 -27.07 0.17 -3.66
N TYR A 90 -25.82 0.65 -3.60
CA TYR A 90 -24.62 -0.13 -3.26
C TYR A 90 -24.63 -0.70 -1.83
N LYS A 91 -25.65 -0.39 -1.02
CA LYS A 91 -25.91 -1.08 0.24
C LYS A 91 -26.06 -2.59 0.05
N GLU A 92 -26.55 -3.05 -1.11
CA GLU A 92 -26.67 -4.48 -1.44
C GLU A 92 -25.33 -5.21 -1.54
N HIS A 93 -24.25 -4.46 -1.81
CA HIS A 93 -22.89 -4.99 -1.93
C HIS A 93 -22.09 -4.96 -0.61
N ILE A 94 -22.70 -4.51 0.50
CA ILE A 94 -22.03 -4.47 1.80
C ILE A 94 -21.64 -5.89 2.22
N GLY A 95 -20.39 -6.04 2.69
CA GLY A 95 -19.83 -7.34 3.09
C GLY A 95 -19.15 -8.10 1.94
N MET A 96 -19.36 -7.71 0.69
CA MET A 96 -18.63 -8.28 -0.45
C MET A 96 -17.21 -7.71 -0.54
N PRO A 97 -16.20 -8.49 -0.94
CA PRO A 97 -14.88 -7.96 -1.28
C PRO A 97 -14.99 -6.87 -2.34
N VAL A 98 -14.28 -5.75 -2.18
CA VAL A 98 -14.36 -4.63 -3.14
C VAL A 98 -13.91 -4.97 -4.56
N THR A 99 -13.22 -6.08 -4.76
CA THR A 99 -12.91 -6.62 -6.10
C THR A 99 -14.09 -7.29 -6.79
N ASP A 100 -15.12 -7.70 -6.04
CA ASP A 100 -16.34 -8.32 -6.57
C ASP A 100 -17.52 -7.32 -6.62
N VAL A 101 -17.31 -6.07 -6.17
CA VAL A 101 -18.31 -4.99 -6.25
C VAL A 101 -18.14 -4.25 -7.59
N PRO A 102 -19.21 -4.00 -8.36
CA PRO A 102 -19.13 -3.25 -9.61
C PRO A 102 -18.64 -1.81 -9.42
N ASP A 103 -18.08 -1.21 -10.47
CA ASP A 103 -17.74 0.22 -10.46
C ASP A 103 -19.03 1.07 -10.52
N PRO A 104 -19.27 1.98 -9.54
CA PRO A 104 -20.40 2.91 -9.56
C PRO A 104 -20.53 3.76 -10.82
N TRP A 105 -19.43 4.01 -11.52
CA TRP A 105 -19.37 4.84 -12.72
C TRP A 105 -19.20 4.03 -14.01
N GLY A 106 -19.00 2.72 -13.91
CA GLY A 106 -18.88 1.81 -15.06
C GLY A 106 -17.67 2.04 -15.97
N CYS A 107 -16.63 2.73 -15.50
CA CYS A 107 -15.41 2.98 -16.28
C CYS A 107 -14.29 1.97 -16.01
N HIS A 108 -14.37 1.20 -14.94
CA HIS A 108 -13.45 0.13 -14.57
C HIS A 108 -14.19 -1.20 -14.34
N ALA A 109 -13.47 -2.32 -14.24
CA ALA A 109 -14.10 -3.63 -14.07
C ALA A 109 -14.67 -3.85 -12.67
N SER A 110 -14.16 -3.13 -11.66
CA SER A 110 -14.64 -3.22 -10.28
C SER A 110 -14.45 -1.91 -9.52
N TYR A 111 -15.16 -1.81 -8.39
CA TYR A 111 -15.00 -0.78 -7.39
C TYR A 111 -13.52 -0.64 -6.98
N ALA A 112 -12.85 -1.76 -6.68
CA ALA A 112 -11.44 -1.74 -6.32
C ALA A 112 -10.54 -1.14 -7.42
N GLU A 113 -10.77 -1.49 -8.68
CA GLU A 113 -9.97 -0.96 -9.79
C GLU A 113 -10.16 0.55 -9.95
N HIS A 114 -11.41 1.03 -9.90
CA HIS A 114 -11.73 2.46 -9.98
C HIS A 114 -10.96 3.25 -8.91
N PHE A 115 -11.11 2.88 -7.63
CA PHE A 115 -10.47 3.61 -6.55
C PHE A 115 -8.95 3.42 -6.51
N THR A 116 -8.41 2.33 -7.09
CA THR A 116 -6.97 2.19 -7.28
C THR A 116 -6.46 3.18 -8.31
N ALA A 117 -7.15 3.34 -9.44
CA ALA A 117 -6.78 4.29 -10.47
C ALA A 117 -6.77 5.72 -9.93
N VAL A 118 -7.87 6.14 -9.29
CA VAL A 118 -7.99 7.47 -8.65
C VAL A 118 -6.91 7.69 -7.59
N TYR A 119 -6.54 6.65 -6.83
CA TYR A 119 -5.45 6.77 -5.86
C TYR A 119 -4.11 7.10 -6.52
N PHE A 120 -3.79 6.42 -7.62
CA PHE A 120 -2.52 6.63 -8.31
C PHE A 120 -2.46 7.94 -9.10
N GLU A 121 -3.59 8.47 -9.58
CA GLU A 121 -3.64 9.83 -10.13
C GLU A 121 -3.10 10.86 -9.13
N VAL A 122 -3.41 10.69 -7.84
CA VAL A 122 -2.89 11.56 -6.79
C VAL A 122 -1.46 11.21 -6.41
N VAL A 123 -1.13 9.93 -6.23
CA VAL A 123 0.20 9.52 -5.76
C VAL A 123 1.29 9.91 -6.74
N ASP A 124 1.03 9.81 -8.05
CA ASP A 124 2.01 10.09 -9.09
C ASP A 124 2.46 11.57 -9.10
N ASP A 125 1.66 12.49 -8.54
CA ASP A 125 2.04 13.90 -8.36
C ASP A 125 3.06 14.13 -7.22
N PHE A 126 3.11 13.24 -6.22
CA PHE A 126 3.93 13.43 -5.01
C PHE A 126 5.09 12.42 -4.91
N VAL A 127 4.96 11.26 -5.54
CA VAL A 127 5.90 10.14 -5.39
C VAL A 127 6.41 9.72 -6.77
N SER A 128 7.63 10.14 -7.09
CA SER A 128 8.31 9.81 -8.34
C SER A 128 9.00 8.44 -8.34
N THR A 129 9.05 7.77 -7.19
CA THR A 129 9.76 6.50 -7.05
C THR A 129 8.96 5.36 -7.67
N PRO A 130 9.58 4.53 -8.53
CA PRO A 130 8.91 3.35 -9.08
C PRO A 130 8.49 2.39 -7.97
N MET A 131 7.19 2.10 -7.92
CA MET A 131 6.61 1.16 -6.96
C MET A 131 6.21 -0.14 -7.63
N LYS A 132 6.56 -1.26 -7.01
CA LYS A 132 5.98 -2.55 -7.39
C LYS A 132 4.59 -2.69 -6.78
N LYS A 133 3.58 -2.75 -7.63
CA LYS A 133 2.17 -2.81 -7.24
C LYS A 133 1.71 -4.27 -7.12
N TYR A 134 1.06 -4.62 -6.03
CA TYR A 134 0.46 -5.93 -5.78
C TYR A 134 -1.03 -5.82 -5.49
N SER A 135 -1.79 -6.83 -5.92
CA SER A 135 -3.22 -6.97 -5.63
C SER A 135 -3.41 -8.16 -4.70
N MET A 136 -4.02 -7.95 -3.53
CA MET A 136 -4.28 -9.06 -2.60
C MET A 136 -5.14 -10.15 -3.27
N ARG A 137 -6.18 -9.78 -4.04
CA ARG A 137 -7.00 -10.74 -4.81
C ARG A 137 -6.15 -11.67 -5.68
N GLU A 138 -5.17 -11.11 -6.37
CA GLU A 138 -4.31 -11.90 -7.28
C GLU A 138 -3.33 -12.77 -6.52
N GLU A 139 -2.77 -12.28 -5.42
CA GLU A 139 -1.88 -13.08 -4.57
C GLU A 139 -2.61 -14.23 -3.85
N TYR A 140 -3.86 -14.00 -3.41
CA TYR A 140 -4.73 -15.06 -2.88
C TYR A 140 -5.05 -16.13 -3.93
N LYS A 141 -5.40 -15.73 -5.16
CA LYS A 141 -5.67 -16.70 -6.25
C LYS A 141 -4.47 -17.57 -6.60
N LYS A 142 -3.25 -17.02 -6.51
CA LYS A 142 -2.01 -17.76 -6.78
C LYS A 142 -1.61 -18.70 -5.63
N GLY A 143 -2.21 -18.56 -4.45
CA GLY A 143 -1.81 -19.30 -3.25
C GLY A 143 -0.47 -18.83 -2.66
N ASN A 144 -0.11 -17.56 -2.88
CA ASN A 144 1.13 -16.96 -2.36
C ASN A 144 1.00 -16.50 -0.89
N LEU A 145 -0.20 -16.58 -0.32
CA LEU A 145 -0.58 -16.16 1.04
C LEU A 145 -1.36 -17.28 1.73
#